data_AF-A0A929ZU22-F1
#
_entry.id   AF-A0A929ZU22-F1
#
_cell.length_a   1.000
_cell.length_b   1.000
_cell.length_c   1.000
_cell.angle_alpha   90.00
_cell.angle_beta   90.00
_cell.angle_gamma   90.00
#
_symmetry.space_group_name_H-M   'P 1'
#
loop_
_entity.id
_entity.type
_entity.pdbx_description
1 polymer ?
#
loop_
_entity_poly.entity_id
_entity_poly.type
_entity_poly.pdbx_seq_one_letter_code
_entity_poly.pdbx_strand_id
1 'polypeptide(L)'
;MLNIQEIREQFPILTQKVNDRPLVYLDNAASSQKPLTVIKKWEEYYQTINANVHRGIHTLSQLATEEMELSRQKIQKFINAKYSHEIIFTRGTTESINLISYSITPL
;
A
#
# COMPACT_ATOMS: atom_id res chain seq x y z
N MET A 1 -23.74 5.76 8.58
CA MET A 1 -23.45 5.49 10.00
C MET A 1 -22.31 4.47 10.03
N LEU A 2 -21.35 4.59 10.94
CA LEU A 2 -20.20 3.68 11.02
C LEU A 2 -20.62 2.36 11.70
N ASN A 3 -20.51 1.21 11.02
CA ASN A 3 -20.75 -0.10 11.63
C ASN A 3 -19.41 -0.79 11.94
N ILE A 4 -19.06 -0.87 13.23
CA ILE A 4 -17.78 -1.46 13.65
C ILE A 4 -17.69 -2.96 13.37
N GLN A 5 -18.82 -3.67 13.42
CA GLN A 5 -18.83 -5.11 13.21
C GLN A 5 -18.53 -5.46 11.75
N GLU A 6 -19.16 -4.74 10.81
CA GLU A 6 -18.85 -4.83 9.37
C GLU A 6 -17.39 -4.48 9.07
N ILE A 7 -16.81 -3.49 9.77
CA ILE A 7 -15.40 -3.14 9.59
C ILE A 7 -14.50 -4.27 10.09
N ARG A 8 -14.77 -4.84 11.27
CA ARG A 8 -13.95 -5.93 11.84
C ARG A 8 -13.95 -7.18 10.96
N GLU A 9 -15.09 -7.50 10.35
CA GLU A 9 -15.24 -8.63 9.43
C GLU A 9 -14.35 -8.51 8.18
N GLN A 10 -13.94 -7.30 7.81
CA GLN A 10 -13.00 -7.08 6.72
C GLN A 10 -11.56 -7.47 7.07
N PHE A 11 -11.21 -7.72 8.34
CA PHE A 11 -9.86 -8.07 8.79
C PHE A 11 -9.82 -9.52 9.29
N PRO A 12 -9.52 -10.51 8.44
CA PRO A 12 -9.63 -11.93 8.77
C PRO A 12 -8.84 -12.33 10.03
N ILE A 13 -7.67 -11.70 10.24
CA ILE A 13 -6.80 -11.98 11.38
C ILE A 13 -7.47 -11.70 12.74
N LEU A 14 -8.47 -10.81 12.81
CA LEU A 14 -9.16 -10.50 14.07
C LEU A 14 -10.04 -11.64 14.58
N THR A 15 -10.24 -12.71 13.78
CA THR A 15 -10.91 -13.95 14.20
C THR A 15 -9.95 -14.95 14.87
N GLN A 16 -8.64 -14.70 14.81
CA GLN A 16 -7.62 -15.61 15.35
C GLN A 16 -7.64 -15.64 16.88
N LYS A 17 -7.12 -16.74 17.41
CA LYS A 17 -6.79 -16.89 18.83
C LYS A 17 -5.28 -16.85 19.02
N VAL A 18 -4.85 -16.22 20.11
CA VAL A 18 -3.46 -16.22 20.57
C VAL A 18 -3.48 -16.69 22.02
N ASN A 19 -2.68 -17.73 22.34
CA ASN A 19 -2.69 -18.38 23.66
C ASN A 19 -4.11 -18.77 24.09
N ASP A 20 -4.86 -19.42 23.18
CA ASP A 20 -6.25 -19.87 23.36
C ASP A 20 -7.29 -18.77 23.66
N ARG A 21 -6.92 -17.49 23.53
CA ARG A 21 -7.81 -16.34 23.77
C ARG A 21 -8.05 -15.55 22.48
N PRO A 22 -9.22 -14.91 22.32
CA PRO A 22 -9.47 -14.02 21.18
C PRO A 22 -8.40 -12.93 21.06
N LEU A 23 -7.92 -12.69 19.84
CA LEU A 23 -6.93 -11.65 19.59
C LEU A 23 -7.50 -10.25 19.91
N VAL A 24 -6.82 -9.53 20.81
CA VAL A 24 -7.01 -8.09 21.04
C VAL A 24 -5.72 -7.39 20.65
N TYR A 25 -5.65 -6.95 19.40
CA TYR A 25 -4.44 -6.34 18.83
C TYR A 25 -4.39 -4.83 19.12
N LEU A 26 -3.61 -4.44 20.13
CA LEU A 26 -3.44 -3.04 20.58
C LEU A 26 -2.08 -2.43 20.20
N ASP A 27 -1.39 -3.03 19.22
CA ASP A 27 -0.07 -2.58 18.76
C ASP A 27 -0.11 -1.94 17.36
N ASN A 28 -1.23 -1.27 17.03
CA ASN A 28 -1.45 -0.69 15.70
C ASN A 28 -0.46 0.43 15.33
N ALA A 29 0.20 1.02 16.33
CA ALA A 29 1.22 2.05 16.13
C ALA A 29 2.52 1.48 15.53
N ALA A 30 2.85 0.21 15.82
CA ALA A 30 3.98 -0.47 15.21
C ALA A 30 3.66 -0.90 13.76
N SER A 31 2.49 -1.52 13.55
CA SER A 31 1.94 -1.81 12.22
C SER A 31 0.45 -2.13 12.31
N SER A 32 -0.31 -1.85 11.26
CA SER A 32 -1.74 -2.17 11.20
C SER A 32 -2.02 -3.54 10.58
N GLN A 33 -3.10 -4.20 11.01
CA GLN A 33 -3.65 -5.34 10.29
C GLN A 33 -4.20 -4.91 8.92
N LYS A 34 -4.27 -5.83 7.96
CA LYS A 34 -4.68 -5.52 6.59
C LYS A 34 -6.09 -6.03 6.32
N PRO A 35 -6.98 -5.23 5.71
CA PRO A 35 -8.29 -5.72 5.31
C PRO A 35 -8.15 -6.67 4.12
N LEU A 36 -9.12 -7.57 3.95
CA LEU A 36 -9.14 -8.61 2.91
C LEU A 36 -9.04 -8.03 1.50
N THR A 37 -9.61 -6.84 1.26
CA THR A 37 -9.53 -6.15 -0.03
C THR A 37 -8.09 -5.81 -0.43
N VAL A 38 -7.26 -5.39 0.53
CA VAL A 38 -5.83 -5.11 0.29
C VAL A 38 -5.08 -6.41 -0.03
N ILE A 39 -5.34 -7.47 0.73
CA ILE A 39 -4.72 -8.78 0.53
C ILE A 39 -5.07 -9.33 -0.86
N LYS A 40 -6.36 -9.31 -1.22
CA LYS A 40 -6.85 -9.78 -2.51
C LYS A 40 -6.29 -9.00 -3.68
N LYS A 41 -6.12 -7.67 -3.57
CA LYS A 41 -5.55 -6.88 -4.66
C LYS A 41 -4.07 -7.21 -4.89
N TRP A 42 -3.32 -7.48 -3.83
CA TRP A 42 -1.95 -8.00 -3.96
C TRP A 42 -1.90 -9.37 -4.63
N GLU A 43 -2.76 -10.29 -4.20
CA GLU A 43 -2.87 -11.62 -4.80
C GLU A 43 -3.24 -11.54 -6.29
N GLU A 44 -4.27 -10.77 -6.64
CA GLU A 44 -4.73 -10.52 -8.00
C GLU A 44 -3.58 -9.99 -8.88
N TYR A 45 -2.84 -8.97 -8.40
CA TYR A 45 -1.70 -8.42 -9.14
C TYR A 45 -0.67 -9.50 -9.47
N TYR A 46 -0.27 -10.30 -8.49
CA TYR A 46 0.74 -11.34 -8.68
C TYR A 46 0.26 -12.51 -9.54
N GLN A 47 -1.03 -12.82 -9.52
CA GLN A 47 -1.60 -13.91 -10.31
C GLN A 47 -1.91 -13.51 -11.77
N THR A 48 -2.11 -12.21 -12.06
CA THR A 48 -2.66 -11.78 -13.35
C THR A 48 -1.73 -10.91 -14.19
N ILE A 49 -1.05 -9.92 -13.58
CA ILE A 49 -0.38 -8.84 -14.31
C ILE A 49 1.03 -8.53 -13.82
N ASN A 50 1.66 -9.41 -13.04
CA ASN A 50 3.01 -9.19 -12.55
C ASN A 50 4.02 -9.05 -13.70
N ALA A 51 4.66 -7.89 -13.77
CA ALA A 51 5.73 -7.58 -14.70
C ALA A 51 6.54 -6.38 -14.19
N ASN A 52 7.76 -6.22 -14.69
CA ASN A 52 8.52 -5.00 -14.49
C ASN A 52 7.81 -3.81 -15.14
N VAL A 53 7.57 -2.75 -14.37
CA VAL A 53 6.96 -1.50 -14.82
C VAL A 53 7.92 -0.65 -15.66
N HIS A 54 7.37 0.21 -16.52
CA HIS A 54 8.05 1.19 -17.38
C HIS A 54 9.10 0.66 -18.38
N ARG A 55 9.50 -0.61 -18.32
CA ARG A 55 10.63 -1.15 -19.11
C ARG A 55 10.22 -2.08 -20.26
N GLY A 56 8.97 -2.53 -20.32
CA GLY A 56 8.52 -3.49 -21.33
C GLY A 56 7.48 -2.90 -22.29
N ILE A 57 7.62 -3.24 -23.57
CA ILE A 57 6.64 -2.97 -24.64
C ILE A 57 5.51 -4.00 -24.69
N HIS A 58 5.63 -5.10 -23.94
CA HIS A 58 4.63 -6.16 -23.90
C HIS A 58 3.46 -5.81 -22.96
N THR A 59 2.31 -6.43 -23.21
CA THR A 59 1.03 -6.11 -22.56
C THR A 59 1.09 -6.12 -21.03
N LEU A 60 1.68 -7.15 -20.41
CA LEU A 60 1.76 -7.22 -18.94
C LEU A 60 2.55 -6.06 -18.32
N SER A 61 3.63 -5.60 -18.98
CA SER A 61 4.41 -4.46 -18.51
C SER A 61 3.58 -3.16 -18.57
N GLN A 62 2.80 -2.99 -19.64
CA GLN A 62 1.89 -1.83 -19.76
C GLN A 62 0.82 -1.85 -18.67
N LEU A 63 0.14 -2.99 -18.48
CA LEU A 63 -0.89 -3.14 -17.44
C LEU A 63 -0.34 -2.92 -16.03
N ALA A 64 0.83 -3.49 -15.70
CA ALA A 64 1.48 -3.27 -14.41
C ALA A 64 1.85 -1.80 -14.19
N THR A 65 2.30 -1.12 -15.25
CA THR A 65 2.66 0.31 -15.20
C THR A 65 1.42 1.17 -14.96
N GLU A 66 0.33 0.89 -15.67
CA GLU A 66 -0.94 1.59 -15.49
C GLU A 66 -1.48 1.46 -14.06
N GLU A 67 -1.50 0.25 -13.49
CA GLU A 67 -1.95 0.03 -12.10
C GLU A 67 -1.07 0.75 -11.07
N MET A 68 0.24 0.84 -11.30
CA MET A 68 1.15 1.60 -10.44
C MET A 68 0.87 3.11 -10.52
N GLU A 69 0.67 3.65 -11.73
CA GLU A 69 0.36 5.08 -11.92
C GLU A 69 -1.03 5.44 -11.41
N LEU A 70 -2.02 4.55 -11.52
CA LEU A 70 -3.32 4.69 -10.88
C LEU A 70 -3.18 4.75 -9.36
N SER A 71 -2.30 3.93 -8.77
CA SER A 71 -2.00 3.99 -7.34
C SER A 71 -1.37 5.33 -6.95
N ARG A 72 -0.47 5.87 -7.78
CA ARG A 72 0.15 7.19 -7.59
C ARG A 72 -0.91 8.30 -7.58
N GLN A 73 -1.84 8.28 -8.54
CA GLN A 73 -2.94 9.23 -8.62
C GLN A 73 -3.92 9.11 -7.43
N LYS A 74 -4.19 7.91 -6.94
CA LYS A 74 -5.00 7.70 -5.73
C LYS A 74 -4.34 8.34 -4.51
N ILE A 75 -3.03 8.17 -4.34
CA ILE A 75 -2.28 8.80 -3.24
C ILE A 75 -2.23 10.32 -3.40
N GLN A 76 -2.00 10.82 -4.62
CA GLN A 76 -2.06 12.25 -4.92
C GLN A 76 -3.37 12.87 -4.41
N LYS A 77 -4.51 12.26 -4.73
CA LYS A 77 -5.83 12.70 -4.27
C LYS A 77 -6.00 12.56 -2.76
N PHE A 78 -5.50 11.46 -2.18
CA PHE A 78 -5.60 11.19 -0.74
C PHE A 78 -4.91 12.25 0.12
N ILE A 79 -3.74 12.75 -0.31
CA ILE A 79 -3.00 13.82 0.39
C ILE A 79 -3.21 15.21 -0.21
N ASN A 80 -4.07 15.34 -1.23
CA ASN A 80 -4.36 16.58 -1.95
C ASN A 80 -3.11 17.26 -2.56
N ALA A 81 -2.18 16.48 -3.12
CA ALA A 81 -1.04 17.00 -3.88
C ALA A 81 -1.49 17.57 -5.24
N LYS A 82 -0.79 18.59 -5.75
CA LYS A 82 -1.19 19.31 -6.96
C LYS A 82 -0.98 18.45 -8.21
N TYR A 83 0.10 17.69 -8.26
CA TYR A 83 0.46 16.84 -9.38
C TYR A 83 0.86 15.43 -8.95
N SER A 84 0.57 14.43 -9.79
CA SER A 84 0.93 13.03 -9.49
C SER A 84 2.43 12.81 -9.39
N HIS A 85 3.24 13.55 -10.15
CA HIS A 85 4.70 13.45 -10.14
C HIS A 85 5.36 13.98 -8.85
N GLU A 86 4.60 14.68 -8.00
CA GLU A 86 5.05 15.05 -6.64
C GLU A 86 5.07 13.83 -5.71
N ILE A 87 4.41 12.73 -6.09
CA ILE A 87 4.35 11.49 -5.30
C ILE A 87 5.50 10.57 -5.67
N ILE A 88 6.50 10.48 -4.81
CA ILE A 88 7.65 9.57 -4.97
C ILE A 88 7.44 8.32 -4.10
N PHE A 89 7.41 7.15 -4.74
CA PHE A 89 7.32 5.88 -4.03
C PHE A 89 8.66 5.53 -3.38
N THR A 90 8.65 5.24 -2.09
CA THR A 90 9.79 4.77 -1.31
C THR A 90 9.36 3.55 -0.50
N ARG A 91 10.30 2.86 0.16
CA ARG A 91 10.00 1.69 1.00
C ARG A 91 9.40 2.07 2.35
N GLY A 92 9.45 3.34 2.74
CA GLY A 92 8.88 3.83 3.99
C GLY A 92 9.32 5.24 4.38
N THR A 93 8.84 5.70 5.53
CA THR A 93 9.08 7.07 6.04
C THR A 93 10.57 7.38 6.21
N THR A 94 11.34 6.48 6.82
CA THR A 94 12.78 6.67 7.05
C THR A 94 13.56 6.83 5.75
N GLU A 95 13.26 6.02 4.74
CA GLU A 95 13.93 6.13 3.44
C GLU A 95 13.54 7.43 2.71
N SER A 96 12.29 7.89 2.87
CA SER A 96 11.84 9.17 2.31
C SER A 96 12.63 10.35 2.89
N ILE A 97 12.87 10.34 4.21
CA ILE A 97 13.67 11.38 4.89
C ILE A 97 15.13 11.32 4.41
N ASN A 98 15.71 10.12 4.33
CA ASN A 98 17.07 9.93 3.84
C ASN A 98 17.22 10.39 2.38
N LEU A 99 16.26 10.07 1.51
CA LEU A 99 16.26 10.50 0.12
C LEU A 99 16.39 12.02 0.02
N ILE A 100 15.60 12.76 0.80
CA ILE A 100 15.69 14.22 0.88
C ILE A 100 17.09 14.62 1.37
N SER A 101 17.52 14.10 2.53
CA SER A 101 18.80 14.44 3.15
C SER A 101 19.99 14.31 2.19
N TYR A 102 20.07 13.23 1.42
CA TYR A 102 21.17 13.02 0.48
C TYR A 102 21.03 13.80 -0.83
N SER A 103 19.81 14.18 -1.22
CA SER A 103 19.55 14.78 -2.54
C SER A 103 19.56 16.31 -2.54
N ILE A 104 19.30 16.95 -1.39
CA ILE A 104 19.22 18.42 -1.30
C ILE A 104 20.40 19.07 -0.59
N THR A 105 21.31 18.28 0.01
CA THR A 105 22.49 18.82 0.67
C THR A 105 23.49 19.28 -0.39
N PRO A 106 23.87 20.57 -0.44
CA PRO A 106 24.93 21.04 -1.32
C PRO A 106 26.26 20.38 -0.92
N LEU A 107 27.05 19.97 -1.93
CA LEU A 107 28.46 19.58 -1.74
C LEU A 107 29.29 20.77 -1.24
#